data_AF-A0A5C6YWE0-F1
#
_entry.id   AF-A0A5C6YWE0-F1
#
_cell.length_a   1.000
_cell.length_b   1.000
_cell.length_c   1.000
_cell.angle_alpha   90.00
_cell.angle_beta   90.00
_cell.angle_gamma   90.00
#
_symmetry.space_group_name_H-M   'P 1'
#
loop_
_entity.id
_entity.type
_entity.pdbx_description
1 polymer ?
#
loop_
_entity_poly.entity_id
_entity_poly.type
_entity_poly.pdbx_seq_one_letter_code
_entity_poly.pdbx_strand_id
1 'polypeptide(L)'
;METVNYSKIYRIIHWAIAITFLLLLLTIFLRLTWMNKNNMADIIQAYLNGTDQSLSSEQLIVLAKQIRKPMWDWHIYLGYVLTGLFSLRFLLPLFGTMKFQSPLLKNLTTKQKFQKWSYIIFYVCVVVSLVTGLVIVWGPKSLKEVMEEIHILGIYYLIAFIAIHIGGILIAEFTNQKGIISRIVRGSDD
;
A
#
# COMPACT_ATOMS: atom_id res chain seq x y z
N MET A 1 -8.90 -14.48 -28.93
CA MET A 1 -8.90 -14.37 -27.45
C MET A 1 -9.19 -12.91 -27.14
N GLU A 2 -10.24 -12.60 -26.36
CA GLU A 2 -10.61 -11.19 -26.11
C GLU A 2 -9.47 -10.43 -25.43
N THR A 3 -9.06 -9.33 -26.03
CA THR A 3 -8.09 -8.40 -25.47
C THR A 3 -8.74 -7.59 -24.35
N VAL A 4 -8.08 -7.51 -23.21
CA VAL A 4 -8.57 -6.70 -22.09
C VAL A 4 -8.26 -5.24 -22.38
N ASN A 5 -9.31 -4.45 -22.63
CA ASN A 5 -9.21 -3.00 -22.81
C ASN A 5 -9.43 -2.26 -21.49
N TYR A 6 -8.55 -1.31 -21.19
CA TYR A 6 -8.59 -0.50 -19.96
C TYR A 6 -8.94 0.95 -20.30
N SER A 7 -10.07 1.43 -19.76
CA SER A 7 -10.44 2.84 -19.91
C SER A 7 -9.38 3.77 -19.32
N LYS A 8 -9.30 5.01 -19.84
CA LYS A 8 -8.37 6.02 -19.33
C LYS A 8 -8.50 6.24 -17.82
N ILE A 9 -9.74 6.32 -17.32
CA ILE A 9 -10.05 6.47 -15.90
C ILE A 9 -9.53 5.28 -15.09
N TYR A 10 -9.74 4.05 -15.58
CA TYR A 10 -9.24 2.84 -14.93
C TYR A 10 -7.71 2.88 -14.77
N ARG A 11 -6.99 3.26 -15.83
CA ARG A 11 -5.53 3.29 -15.84
C ARG A 11 -4.97 4.34 -14.88
N ILE A 12 -5.53 5.56 -14.90
CA ILE A 12 -5.11 6.65 -14.01
C ILE A 12 -5.26 6.22 -12.54
N ILE A 13 -6.43 5.67 -12.18
CA ILE A 13 -6.69 5.26 -10.79
C ILE A 13 -5.80 4.09 -10.39
N HIS A 14 -5.59 3.12 -11.29
CA HIS A 14 -4.70 2.00 -11.03
C HIS A 14 -3.27 2.47 -10.72
N TRP A 15 -2.69 3.33 -11.56
CA TRP A 15 -1.34 3.85 -11.35
C TRP A 15 -1.24 4.80 -10.16
N ALA A 16 -2.24 5.63 -9.91
CA ALA A 16 -2.28 6.48 -8.72
C ALA A 16 -2.25 5.65 -7.43
N ILE A 17 -3.06 4.58 -7.37
CA ILE A 17 -3.06 3.63 -6.25
C ILE A 17 -1.72 2.93 -6.13
N ALA A 18 -1.16 2.42 -7.24
CA ALA A 18 0.11 1.70 -7.24
C ALA A 18 1.27 2.58 -6.74
N ILE A 19 1.38 3.81 -7.24
CA ILE A 19 2.41 4.77 -6.81
C ILE A 19 2.23 5.13 -5.33
N THR A 20 0.98 5.34 -4.88
CA THR A 20 0.70 5.64 -3.47
C THR A 20 1.13 4.48 -2.56
N PHE A 21 0.86 3.23 -2.95
CA PHE A 21 1.36 2.06 -2.22
C PHE A 21 2.88 2.00 -2.15
N LEU A 22 3.58 2.28 -3.26
CA LEU A 22 5.05 2.30 -3.27
C LEU A 22 5.61 3.36 -2.33
N LEU A 23 5.03 4.56 -2.31
CA LEU A 23 5.43 5.62 -1.38
C LEU A 23 5.13 5.24 0.08
N LEU A 24 3.98 4.63 0.36
CA LEU A 24 3.67 4.10 1.70
C LEU A 24 4.68 3.02 2.13
N LEU A 25 5.01 2.07 1.25
CA LEU A 25 6.04 1.07 1.53
C LEU A 25 7.42 1.70 1.77
N LEU A 26 7.77 2.75 1.03
CA LEU A 26 9.00 3.50 1.26
C LEU A 26 9.03 4.12 2.68
N THR A 27 7.96 4.79 3.11
CA THR A 27 7.90 5.35 4.47
C THR A 27 8.03 4.27 5.56
N ILE A 28 7.43 3.10 5.34
CA ILE A 28 7.56 1.95 6.25
C ILE A 28 9.00 1.43 6.26
N PHE A 29 9.61 1.25 5.09
CA PHE A 29 11.00 0.84 4.96
C PHE A 29 11.94 1.78 5.72
N LEU A 30 11.76 3.10 5.56
CA LEU A 30 12.51 4.11 6.29
C LEU A 30 12.31 3.98 7.81
N ARG A 31 11.07 3.80 8.29
CA ARG A 31 10.75 3.64 9.72
C ARG A 31 11.43 2.42 10.35
N LEU A 32 11.49 1.31 9.62
CA LEU A 32 12.02 0.04 10.11
C LEU A 32 13.55 -0.01 10.04
N THR A 33 14.16 0.69 9.08
CA THR A 33 15.61 0.67 8.82
C THR A 33 16.28 1.98 9.22
N TRP A 34 16.52 2.89 8.27
CA TRP A 34 17.33 4.10 8.44
C TRP A 34 16.84 5.03 9.56
N MET A 35 15.53 5.18 9.72
CA MET A 35 14.93 6.10 10.70
C MET A 35 14.37 5.36 11.92
N ASN A 36 14.91 4.17 12.22
CA ASN A 36 14.56 3.45 13.44
C ASN A 36 14.93 4.32 14.65
N LYS A 37 13.99 4.48 15.59
CA LYS A 37 14.15 5.37 16.74
C LYS A 37 15.36 5.02 17.62
N ASN A 38 15.71 3.75 17.73
CA ASN A 38 16.81 3.29 18.59
C ASN A 38 18.14 3.55 17.87
N ASN A 39 18.28 3.10 16.62
CA ASN A 39 19.47 3.34 15.81
C ASN A 39 19.78 4.85 15.69
N MET A 40 18.75 5.66 15.47
CA MET A 40 18.91 7.12 15.41
C MET A 40 19.35 7.70 16.76
N ALA A 41 18.81 7.20 17.88
CA ALA A 41 19.25 7.61 19.21
C ALA A 41 20.71 7.26 19.46
N ASP A 42 21.16 6.07 19.04
CA ASP A 42 22.55 5.61 19.17
C ASP A 42 23.52 6.49 18.36
N ILE A 43 23.13 6.88 17.13
CA ILE A 43 23.91 7.78 16.29
C ILE A 43 24.05 9.16 16.95
N ILE A 44 22.96 9.69 17.52
CA ILE A 44 22.99 10.99 18.20
C ILE A 44 23.86 10.91 19.46
N GLN A 45 23.74 9.84 20.25
CA GLN A 45 24.58 9.61 21.43
C GLN A 45 26.07 9.57 21.07
N ALA A 46 26.42 8.87 19.98
CA ALA A 46 27.81 8.78 19.52
C ALA A 46 28.39 10.16 19.16
N TYR A 47 27.58 11.04 18.56
CA TYR A 47 27.98 12.43 18.30
C TYR A 47 28.16 13.23 19.60
N LEU A 48 27.19 13.14 20.53
CA LEU A 48 27.22 13.91 21.78
C LEU A 48 28.39 13.53 22.70
N ASN A 49 28.86 12.29 22.66
CA ASN A 49 30.05 11.86 23.41
C ASN A 49 31.32 12.65 23.04
N GLY A 50 31.36 13.28 21.86
CA GLY A 50 32.43 14.18 21.44
C GLY A 50 32.19 15.66 21.80
N THR A 51 31.18 15.96 22.61
CA THR A 51 30.73 17.32 22.95
C THR A 51 30.54 17.47 24.47
N ASP A 52 30.34 18.68 24.96
CA ASP A 52 30.03 18.94 26.39
C ASP A 52 28.54 18.71 26.74
N GLN A 53 27.74 18.22 25.79
CA GLN A 53 26.32 17.95 25.98
C GLN A 53 26.08 16.49 26.34
N SER A 54 25.22 16.25 27.34
CA SER A 54 24.73 14.90 27.66
C SER A 54 23.21 14.89 27.71
N LEU A 55 22.61 13.84 27.15
CA LEU A 55 21.18 13.59 27.17
C LEU A 55 20.94 12.16 27.69
N SER A 56 19.82 11.95 28.38
CA SER A 56 19.41 10.60 28.76
C SER A 56 18.98 9.79 27.53
N SER A 57 18.97 8.46 27.66
CA SER A 57 18.50 7.56 26.59
C SER A 57 17.05 7.86 26.18
N GLU A 58 16.18 8.20 27.14
CA GLU A 58 14.80 8.60 26.85
C GLU A 58 14.73 9.89 26.05
N GLN A 59 15.55 10.89 26.39
CA GLN A 59 15.61 12.17 25.67
C GLN A 59 16.10 11.97 24.23
N LEU A 60 17.08 11.09 24.02
CA LEU A 60 17.58 10.74 22.70
C LEU A 60 16.54 10.03 21.84
N ILE A 61 15.78 9.09 22.42
CA ILE A 61 14.67 8.42 21.73
C ILE A 61 13.57 9.42 21.37
N VAL A 62 13.27 10.38 22.25
CA VAL A 62 12.30 11.45 21.96
C VAL A 62 12.80 12.31 20.81
N LEU A 63 14.06 12.73 20.80
CA LEU A 63 14.66 13.50 19.72
C LEU A 63 14.64 12.73 18.39
N ALA A 64 15.03 11.45 18.40
CA ALA A 64 14.94 10.57 17.24
C ALA A 64 13.51 10.45 16.68
N LYS A 65 12.50 10.38 17.57
CA LYS A 65 11.09 10.40 17.16
C LYS A 65 10.68 11.74 16.53
N GLN A 66 11.22 12.87 16.97
CA GLN A 66 10.97 14.17 16.33
C GLN A 66 11.59 14.25 14.94
N ILE A 67 12.83 13.78 14.76
CA ILE A 67 13.51 13.77 13.46
C ILE A 67 12.71 12.96 12.41
N ARG A 68 12.14 11.83 12.81
CA ARG A 68 11.34 11.00 11.88
C ARG A 68 9.88 11.44 11.74
N LYS A 69 9.40 12.39 12.54
CA LYS A 69 8.01 12.87 12.51
C LYS A 69 7.57 13.33 11.11
N PRO A 70 8.36 14.11 10.34
CA PRO A 70 7.95 14.54 9.01
C PRO A 70 7.66 13.37 8.05
N MET A 71 8.47 12.30 8.08
CA MET A 71 8.23 11.10 7.28
C MET A 71 6.93 10.40 7.72
N TRP A 72 6.66 10.35 9.03
CA TRP A 72 5.41 9.79 9.56
C TRP A 72 4.18 10.61 9.17
N ASP A 73 4.29 11.94 9.15
CA ASP A 73 3.21 12.81 8.68
C ASP A 73 2.92 12.55 7.19
N TRP A 74 3.95 12.36 6.36
CA TRP A 74 3.80 11.93 4.97
C TRP A 74 3.13 10.57 4.82
N HIS A 75 3.45 9.59 5.69
CA HIS A 75 2.77 8.30 5.72
C HIS A 75 1.26 8.48 5.94
N ILE A 76 0.86 9.34 6.90
CA ILE A 76 -0.55 9.64 7.18
C ILE A 76 -1.21 10.31 5.97
N TYR A 77 -0.58 11.32 5.37
CA TYR A 77 -1.13 12.02 4.21
C TYR A 77 -1.33 11.09 3.01
N LEU A 78 -0.36 10.22 2.73
CA LEU A 78 -0.48 9.19 1.70
C LEU A 78 -1.58 8.17 2.04
N GLY A 79 -1.78 7.86 3.32
CA GLY A 79 -2.90 7.05 3.79
C GLY A 79 -4.27 7.67 3.46
N TYR A 80 -4.43 8.98 3.63
CA TYR A 80 -5.65 9.68 3.21
C TYR A 80 -5.84 9.69 1.69
N VAL A 81 -4.76 9.93 0.94
CA VAL A 81 -4.79 9.86 -0.53
C VAL A 81 -5.22 8.47 -0.98
N LEU A 82 -4.63 7.42 -0.42
CA LEU A 82 -4.98 6.04 -0.74
C LEU A 82 -6.44 5.74 -0.37
N THR A 83 -6.90 6.19 0.80
CA THR A 83 -8.31 6.06 1.21
C THR A 83 -9.24 6.67 0.16
N GLY A 84 -9.00 7.91 -0.25
CA GLY A 84 -9.81 8.58 -1.27
C GLY A 84 -9.78 7.87 -2.63
N LEU A 85 -8.59 7.49 -3.11
CA LEU A 85 -8.43 6.76 -4.38
C LEU A 85 -9.14 5.40 -4.35
N PHE A 86 -9.07 4.70 -3.23
CA PHE A 86 -9.66 3.38 -3.06
C PHE A 86 -11.19 3.46 -2.88
N SER A 87 -11.70 4.49 -2.22
CA SER A 87 -13.13 4.80 -2.20
C SER A 87 -13.65 5.10 -3.62
N LEU A 88 -12.95 5.95 -4.38
CA LEU A 88 -13.31 6.22 -5.78
C LEU A 88 -13.30 4.94 -6.62
N ARG A 89 -12.33 4.05 -6.39
CA ARG A 89 -12.22 2.76 -7.06
C ARG A 89 -13.46 1.86 -6.86
N PHE A 90 -14.12 1.91 -5.71
CA PHE A 90 -15.37 1.17 -5.45
C PHE A 90 -16.62 1.90 -5.95
N LEU A 91 -16.62 3.23 -5.92
CA LEU A 91 -17.77 4.03 -6.34
C LEU A 91 -17.94 4.08 -7.87
N LEU A 92 -16.86 4.17 -8.63
CA LEU A 92 -16.90 4.30 -10.09
C LEU A 92 -17.65 3.16 -10.82
N PRO A 93 -17.53 1.89 -10.40
CA PRO A 93 -18.37 0.82 -10.93
C PRO A 93 -19.87 1.03 -10.73
N LEU A 94 -20.30 1.67 -9.64
CA LEU A 94 -21.71 1.94 -9.35
C LEU A 94 -22.31 2.95 -10.34
N PHE A 95 -21.47 3.84 -10.90
CA PHE A 95 -21.85 4.80 -11.93
C PHE A 95 -21.69 4.25 -13.36
N GLY A 96 -21.47 2.93 -13.52
CA GLY A 96 -21.32 2.29 -14.84
C GLY A 96 -20.02 2.62 -15.58
N THR A 97 -19.13 3.44 -14.99
CA THR A 97 -17.85 3.84 -15.60
C THR A 97 -16.79 2.72 -15.58
N MET A 98 -17.06 1.63 -14.85
CA MET A 98 -16.17 0.49 -14.70
C MET A 98 -16.94 -0.80 -14.44
N LYS A 99 -16.53 -1.93 -15.04
CA LYS A 99 -17.19 -3.23 -14.83
C LYS A 99 -16.72 -3.88 -13.52
N PHE A 100 -17.66 -4.31 -12.67
CA PHE A 100 -17.36 -5.08 -11.46
C PHE A 100 -17.00 -6.52 -11.81
N GLN A 101 -15.83 -6.99 -11.38
CA GLN A 101 -15.35 -8.35 -11.67
C GLN A 101 -15.74 -9.30 -10.53
N SER A 102 -16.99 -9.78 -10.52
CA SER A 102 -17.45 -10.75 -9.53
C SER A 102 -16.78 -12.13 -9.71
N PRO A 103 -16.32 -12.79 -8.63
CA PRO A 103 -15.79 -14.16 -8.66
C PRO A 103 -16.90 -15.22 -8.76
N LEU A 104 -18.16 -14.83 -8.53
CA LEU A 104 -19.31 -15.74 -8.41
C LEU A 104 -19.96 -16.05 -9.77
N LEU A 105 -19.36 -15.60 -10.87
CA LEU A 105 -19.84 -15.94 -12.21
C LEU A 105 -19.75 -17.47 -12.42
N LYS A 106 -20.85 -18.06 -12.91
CA LYS A 106 -20.89 -19.46 -13.31
C LYS A 106 -19.96 -19.67 -14.52
N ASN A 107 -19.27 -20.81 -14.60
CA ASN A 107 -18.37 -21.23 -15.69
C ASN A 107 -16.94 -20.63 -15.72
N LEU A 108 -16.37 -20.22 -14.59
CA LEU A 108 -14.95 -19.79 -14.52
C LEU A 108 -13.99 -20.98 -14.46
N THR A 109 -12.90 -20.92 -15.24
CA THR A 109 -11.77 -21.85 -15.12
C THR A 109 -11.06 -21.67 -13.77
N THR A 110 -10.32 -22.68 -13.29
CA THR A 110 -9.55 -22.61 -12.03
C THR A 110 -8.59 -21.41 -12.01
N LYS A 111 -7.92 -21.12 -13.14
CA LYS A 111 -7.03 -19.96 -13.28
C LYS A 111 -7.78 -18.63 -13.09
N GLN A 112 -8.93 -18.47 -13.72
CA GLN A 112 -9.75 -17.26 -13.59
C GLN A 112 -10.33 -17.11 -12.18
N LYS A 113 -10.74 -18.20 -11.53
CA LYS A 113 -11.17 -18.19 -10.12
C LYS A 113 -10.04 -17.70 -9.21
N PHE A 114 -8.84 -18.27 -9.36
CA PHE A 114 -7.67 -17.86 -8.58
C PHE A 114 -7.37 -16.36 -8.74
N GLN A 115 -7.34 -15.86 -9.98
CA GLN A 115 -7.13 -14.43 -10.26
C GLN A 115 -8.18 -13.54 -9.57
N LYS A 116 -9.46 -13.90 -9.64
CA LYS A 116 -10.51 -13.08 -9.02
C LYS A 116 -10.46 -13.14 -7.50
N TRP A 117 -10.19 -14.31 -6.93
CA TRP A 117 -10.03 -14.46 -5.48
C TRP A 117 -8.83 -13.70 -4.94
N SER A 118 -7.69 -13.70 -5.65
CA SER A 118 -6.53 -12.93 -5.22
C SER A 118 -6.82 -11.43 -5.17
N TYR A 119 -7.58 -10.89 -6.14
CA TYR A 119 -8.03 -9.50 -6.10
C TYR A 119 -8.99 -9.20 -4.95
N ILE A 120 -9.90 -10.13 -4.61
CA ILE A 120 -10.84 -9.93 -3.50
C ILE A 120 -10.12 -9.94 -2.17
N ILE A 121 -9.24 -10.91 -1.95
CA ILE A 121 -8.43 -10.99 -0.74
C ILE A 121 -7.61 -9.70 -0.61
N PHE A 122 -6.96 -9.27 -1.69
CA PHE A 122 -6.26 -7.99 -1.72
C PHE A 122 -7.15 -6.83 -1.32
N TYR A 123 -8.34 -6.70 -1.91
CA TYR A 123 -9.25 -5.61 -1.60
C TYR A 123 -9.69 -5.63 -0.13
N VAL A 124 -10.04 -6.79 0.42
CA VAL A 124 -10.39 -6.93 1.84
C VAL A 124 -9.23 -6.53 2.74
N CYS A 125 -8.03 -7.03 2.47
CA CYS A 125 -6.84 -6.70 3.25
C CYS A 125 -6.53 -5.19 3.22
N VAL A 126 -6.65 -4.55 2.06
CA VAL A 126 -6.47 -3.09 1.93
C VAL A 126 -7.53 -2.33 2.71
N VAL A 127 -8.82 -2.73 2.64
CA VAL A 127 -9.86 -2.10 3.46
C VAL A 127 -9.53 -2.20 4.95
N VAL A 128 -9.11 -3.38 5.42
CA VAL A 128 -8.71 -3.58 6.82
C VAL A 128 -7.56 -2.64 7.19
N SER A 129 -6.51 -2.54 6.38
CA SER A 129 -5.39 -1.62 6.63
C SER A 129 -5.82 -0.14 6.62
N LEU A 130 -6.71 0.27 5.73
CA LEU A 130 -7.20 1.65 5.70
C LEU A 130 -8.03 1.97 6.95
N VAL A 131 -8.94 1.07 7.34
CA VAL A 131 -9.76 1.24 8.54
C VAL A 131 -8.89 1.29 9.78
N THR A 132 -7.95 0.37 9.96
CA THR A 132 -7.06 0.37 11.13
C THR A 132 -6.19 1.62 11.16
N GLY A 133 -5.67 2.06 10.00
CA GLY A 133 -4.91 3.30 9.88
C GLY A 133 -5.70 4.54 10.31
N LEU A 134 -6.96 4.64 9.86
CA LEU A 134 -7.85 5.74 10.26
C LEU A 134 -8.19 5.70 11.76
N VAL A 135 -8.44 4.52 12.32
CA VAL A 135 -8.73 4.36 13.75
C VAL A 135 -7.50 4.68 14.61
N ILE A 136 -6.28 4.40 14.15
CA ILE A 136 -5.05 4.80 14.86
C ILE A 136 -4.95 6.33 14.96
N VAL A 137 -5.39 7.06 13.93
CA VAL A 137 -5.30 8.52 13.88
C VAL A 137 -6.48 9.20 14.59
N TRP A 138 -7.71 8.74 14.37
CA TRP A 138 -8.94 9.40 14.80
C TRP A 138 -9.74 8.65 15.86
N GLY A 139 -9.41 7.38 16.09
CA GLY A 139 -10.15 6.50 16.98
C GLY A 139 -9.79 6.67 18.46
N PRO A 140 -10.50 5.94 19.34
CA PRO A 140 -10.23 5.99 20.77
C PRO A 140 -8.86 5.41 21.10
N LYS A 141 -8.17 6.03 22.06
CA LYS A 141 -6.81 5.63 22.48
C LYS A 141 -6.74 4.16 22.94
N SER A 142 -7.83 3.63 23.51
CA SER A 142 -7.92 2.23 23.96
C SER A 142 -7.80 1.21 22.82
N LEU A 143 -8.12 1.58 21.59
CA LEU A 143 -8.00 0.69 20.43
C LEU A 143 -6.67 0.83 19.70
N LYS A 144 -5.88 1.86 20.00
CA LYS A 144 -4.70 2.23 19.19
C LYS A 144 -3.70 1.08 19.05
N GLU A 145 -3.36 0.40 20.15
CA GLU A 145 -2.36 -0.67 20.14
C GLU A 145 -2.82 -1.86 19.30
N VAL A 146 -4.05 -2.35 19.54
CA VAL A 146 -4.65 -3.45 18.77
C VAL A 146 -4.75 -3.09 17.28
N MET A 147 -5.15 -1.85 16.97
CA MET A 147 -5.22 -1.40 15.57
C MET A 147 -3.84 -1.30 14.93
N GLU A 148 -2.80 -0.86 15.66
CA GLU A 148 -1.42 -0.82 15.15
C GLU A 148 -0.90 -2.24 14.86
N GLU A 149 -1.16 -3.22 15.74
CA GLU A 149 -0.80 -4.62 15.51
C GLU A 149 -1.43 -5.17 14.23
N ILE A 150 -2.74 -4.98 14.05
CA ILE A 150 -3.45 -5.41 12.84
C ILE A 150 -2.94 -4.64 11.61
N HIS A 151 -2.68 -3.34 11.74
CA HIS A 151 -2.21 -2.50 10.64
C HIS A 151 -0.84 -2.93 10.13
N ILE A 152 0.08 -3.34 11.02
CA ILE A 152 1.42 -3.81 10.65
C ILE A 152 1.36 -5.10 9.82
N LEU A 153 0.34 -5.96 10.02
CA LEU A 153 0.09 -7.12 9.14
C LEU A 153 -0.09 -6.71 7.67
N GLY A 154 -0.51 -5.45 7.45
CA GLY A 154 -0.43 -4.67 6.21
C GLY A 154 0.72 -5.02 5.30
N ILE A 155 1.92 -4.99 5.87
CA ILE A 155 3.18 -5.09 5.13
C ILE A 155 3.30 -6.45 4.45
N TYR A 156 3.01 -7.52 5.21
CA TYR A 156 3.23 -8.88 4.76
C TYR A 156 2.29 -9.27 3.62
N TYR A 157 1.00 -8.99 3.77
CA TYR A 157 0.06 -9.30 2.69
C TYR A 157 0.32 -8.44 1.46
N LEU A 158 0.71 -7.17 1.62
CA LEU A 158 0.91 -6.26 0.49
C LEU A 158 2.13 -6.70 -0.33
N ILE A 159 3.24 -7.04 0.33
CA ILE A 159 4.43 -7.57 -0.35
C ILE A 159 4.09 -8.89 -1.07
N ALA A 160 3.40 -9.81 -0.39
CA ALA A 160 3.00 -11.08 -0.99
C ALA A 160 2.09 -10.86 -2.20
N PHE A 161 1.12 -9.94 -2.11
CA PHE A 161 0.23 -9.60 -3.22
C PHE A 161 1.00 -8.99 -4.38
N ILE A 162 1.90 -8.04 -4.14
CA ILE A 162 2.73 -7.43 -5.20
C ILE A 162 3.52 -8.51 -5.95
N ALA A 163 4.14 -9.45 -5.23
CA ALA A 163 4.88 -10.55 -5.85
C ALA A 163 3.98 -11.43 -6.73
N ILE A 164 2.82 -11.84 -6.21
CA ILE A 164 1.82 -12.65 -6.96
C ILE A 164 1.28 -11.87 -8.16
N HIS A 165 0.99 -10.58 -7.99
CA HIS A 165 0.42 -9.72 -9.02
C HIS A 165 1.41 -9.51 -10.17
N ILE A 166 2.64 -9.10 -9.87
CA ILE A 166 3.68 -8.89 -10.88
C ILE A 166 4.03 -10.22 -11.55
N GLY A 167 4.24 -11.30 -10.78
CA GLY A 167 4.51 -12.63 -11.34
C GLY A 167 3.40 -13.11 -12.27
N GLY A 168 2.14 -12.93 -11.87
CA GLY A 168 0.97 -13.24 -12.69
C GLY A 168 0.90 -12.41 -13.97
N ILE A 169 1.23 -11.12 -13.90
CA ILE A 169 1.31 -10.22 -15.07
C ILE A 169 2.42 -10.66 -16.03
N LEU A 170 3.62 -10.95 -15.52
CA LEU A 170 4.75 -11.39 -16.35
C LEU A 170 4.43 -12.71 -17.07
N ILE A 171 3.88 -13.69 -16.35
CA ILE A 171 3.44 -14.95 -16.97
C ILE A 171 2.39 -14.66 -18.05
N ALA A 172 1.42 -13.79 -17.79
CA ALA A 172 0.39 -13.45 -18.76
C ALA A 172 0.96 -12.74 -20.00
N GLU A 173 1.88 -11.80 -19.82
CA GLU A 173 2.57 -11.07 -20.89
C GLU A 173 3.36 -12.02 -21.79
N PHE A 174 4.08 -12.99 -21.24
CA PHE A 174 4.92 -13.91 -22.02
C PHE A 174 4.18 -15.13 -22.58
N THR A 175 2.92 -15.36 -22.19
CA THR A 175 2.13 -16.50 -22.67
C THR A 175 0.93 -16.04 -23.49
N ASN A 176 -0.22 -15.88 -22.84
CA ASN A 176 -1.51 -15.82 -23.51
C ASN A 176 -2.00 -14.39 -23.70
N GLN A 177 -1.52 -13.42 -22.92
CA GLN A 177 -2.02 -12.02 -22.92
C GLN A 177 -0.91 -11.00 -23.25
N LYS A 178 -0.18 -11.24 -24.35
CA LYS A 178 0.84 -10.31 -24.86
C LYS A 178 0.32 -8.86 -24.94
N GLY A 179 1.15 -7.92 -24.53
CA GLY A 179 0.84 -6.49 -24.47
C GLY A 179 -0.07 -6.06 -23.32
N ILE A 180 -0.30 -6.87 -22.29
CA ILE A 180 -1.12 -6.48 -21.12
C ILE A 180 -0.49 -5.32 -20.36
N ILE A 181 0.84 -5.32 -20.24
CA ILE A 181 1.58 -4.22 -19.59
C ILE A 181 1.43 -2.95 -20.43
N SER A 182 1.58 -3.04 -21.74
CA SER A 182 1.40 -1.89 -22.63
C SER A 182 -0.01 -1.33 -22.53
N ARG A 183 -1.05 -2.19 -22.54
CA ARG A 183 -2.45 -1.77 -22.45
C ARG A 183 -2.78 -1.06 -21.13
N ILE A 184 -2.22 -1.46 -19.99
CA ILE A 184 -2.48 -0.76 -18.72
C ILE A 184 -1.74 0.59 -18.64
N VAL A 185 -0.65 0.76 -19.39
CA VAL A 185 0.10 2.03 -19.47
C VAL A 185 -0.53 2.97 -20.48
N ARG A 186 -0.48 2.64 -21.78
CA ARG A 186 -0.90 3.55 -22.86
C ARG A 186 -2.35 3.36 -23.34
N GLY A 187 -2.98 2.24 -23.02
CA GLY A 187 -4.31 1.88 -23.51
C GLY A 187 -4.21 0.88 -24.67
N SER A 188 -5.34 0.41 -25.18
CA SER A 188 -5.39 -0.24 -26.49
C SER A 188 -5.29 0.83 -27.57
N ASP A 189 -4.47 0.57 -28.60
CA ASP A 189 -4.62 1.26 -29.87
C ASP A 189 -5.92 0.68 -30.46
N ASP A 190 -6.92 1.53 -30.73
CA ASP A 190 -8.10 1.13 -31.52
C ASP A 190 -7.68 0.93 -32.98
#